data_AF-A6E9E0-F1
#
_entry.id   AF-A6E9E0-F1
#
_cell.length_a   1.000
_cell.length_b   1.000
_cell.length_c   1.000
_cell.angle_alpha   90.00
_cell.angle_beta   90.00
_cell.angle_gamma   90.00
#
_symmetry.space_group_name_H-M   'P 1'
#
loop_
_entity.id
_entity.type
_entity.pdbx_description
1 polymer ?
#
loop_
_entity_poly.entity_id
_entity_poly.type
_entity_poly.pdbx_seq_one_letter_code
_entity_poly.pdbx_strand_id
1 'polypeptide(L)'
;MIVNYTESGWQIITQRSHGLLAAQICGHWAKDNQPSRWVDTLIATAEQHIQFVHGTDHKSANFIDQLKGKREILVEICEHHQREVGRSYSLLEFCDAFSLLICQGLIQPEQRKIEISNGPDGIAYEMHSEGDRLIVSPWPFEVNSFTATYESRTLTALTYSNTADFRRAIESAKTVTHMVNIAKA
;
A
#
# COMPACT_ATOMS: atom_id res chain seq x y z
N MET A 1 2.52 -6.72 8.90
CA MET A 1 1.91 -5.86 9.92
C MET A 1 2.93 -4.78 10.17
N ILE A 2 2.52 -3.52 10.13
CA ILE A 2 3.42 -2.38 10.41
C ILE A 2 3.22 -2.03 11.89
N VAL A 3 4.32 -1.88 12.62
CA VAL A 3 4.30 -1.57 14.05
C VAL A 3 5.18 -0.37 14.30
N ASN A 4 4.57 0.72 14.77
CA ASN A 4 5.27 1.93 15.17
C ASN A 4 5.27 2.02 16.70
N TYR A 5 6.44 2.32 17.28
CA TYR A 5 6.53 2.57 18.71
C TYR A 5 6.09 4.01 19.01
N THR A 6 5.22 4.18 20.00
CA THR A 6 4.73 5.47 20.46
C THR A 6 4.85 5.55 21.97
N GLU A 7 4.75 6.75 22.55
CA GLU A 7 4.67 6.94 24.00
C GLU A 7 3.49 6.18 24.63
N SER A 8 2.40 6.01 23.88
CA SER A 8 1.20 5.30 24.31
C SER A 8 1.25 3.77 24.12
N GLY A 9 2.36 3.24 23.61
CA GLY A 9 2.54 1.81 23.32
C GLY A 9 2.73 1.52 21.83
N TRP A 10 2.29 0.35 21.37
CA TRP A 10 2.48 -0.08 19.98
C TRP A 10 1.30 0.34 19.11
N GLN A 11 1.56 1.23 18.15
CA GLN A 11 0.62 1.48 17.07
C GLN A 11 0.77 0.37 16.03
N ILE A 12 -0.31 -0.35 15.78
CA ILE A 12 -0.38 -1.47 14.85
C ILE A 12 -1.26 -1.09 13.67
N ILE A 13 -0.68 -1.18 12.47
CA ILE A 13 -1.38 -1.06 11.21
C ILE A 13 -1.37 -2.44 10.53
N THR A 14 -2.56 -2.94 10.23
CA THR A 14 -2.70 -4.27 9.62
C THR A 14 -2.26 -4.24 8.16
N GLN A 15 -1.84 -5.40 7.62
CA GLN A 15 -1.52 -5.48 6.18
C GLN A 15 -2.70 -5.10 5.30
N ARG A 16 -3.93 -5.44 5.73
CA ARG A 16 -5.16 -5.02 5.06
C ARG A 16 -5.29 -3.50 4.99
N SER A 17 -4.97 -2.81 6.08
CA SER A 17 -5.09 -1.35 6.13
C SER A 17 -4.08 -0.64 5.24
N HIS A 18 -2.83 -1.09 5.24
CA HIS A 18 -1.80 -0.56 4.34
C HIS A 18 -2.16 -0.84 2.87
N GLY A 19 -2.59 -2.06 2.55
CA GLY A 19 -3.01 -2.41 1.19
C GLY A 19 -4.24 -1.64 0.70
N LEU A 20 -5.19 -1.32 1.59
CA LEU A 20 -6.32 -0.45 1.24
C LEU A 20 -5.87 0.99 0.95
N LEU A 21 -4.85 1.49 1.65
CA LEU A 21 -4.24 2.78 1.35
C LEU A 21 -3.55 2.74 -0.02
N ALA A 22 -2.76 1.70 -0.32
CA ALA A 22 -2.16 1.50 -1.64
C ALA A 22 -3.22 1.49 -2.76
N ALA A 23 -4.33 0.76 -2.54
CA ALA A 23 -5.42 0.69 -3.51
C ALA A 23 -6.14 2.04 -3.72
N GLN A 24 -6.35 2.83 -2.65
CA GLN A 24 -6.88 4.20 -2.76
C GLN A 24 -5.97 5.08 -3.60
N ILE A 25 -4.65 5.05 -3.35
CA ILE A 25 -3.65 5.79 -4.12
C ILE A 25 -3.70 5.38 -5.59
N CYS A 26 -3.69 4.07 -5.87
CA CYS A 26 -3.81 3.53 -7.22
C CYS A 26 -5.10 4.01 -7.90
N GLY A 27 -6.24 3.99 -7.20
CA GLY A 27 -7.54 4.44 -7.73
C GLY A 27 -7.58 5.89 -8.22
N HIS A 28 -6.65 6.75 -7.78
CA HIS A 28 -6.55 8.15 -8.20
C HIS A 28 -5.59 8.38 -9.39
N TRP A 29 -4.90 7.35 -9.87
CA TRP A 29 -3.94 7.45 -10.96
C TRP A 29 -4.57 8.03 -12.23
N ALA A 30 -3.89 9.00 -12.87
CA ALA A 30 -4.40 9.69 -14.05
C ALA A 30 -4.76 8.71 -15.17
N LYS A 31 -5.97 8.84 -15.75
CA LYS A 31 -6.53 7.86 -16.69
C LYS A 31 -5.69 7.69 -17.94
N ASP A 32 -5.17 8.80 -18.45
CA ASP A 32 -4.33 8.83 -19.65
C ASP A 32 -3.00 8.07 -19.47
N ASN A 33 -2.61 7.82 -18.22
CA ASN A 33 -1.38 7.13 -17.84
C ASN A 33 -1.63 5.76 -17.21
N GLN A 34 -2.87 5.26 -17.23
CA GLN A 34 -3.19 3.92 -16.75
C GLN A 34 -2.71 2.84 -17.75
N PRO A 35 -2.22 1.69 -17.27
CA PRO A 35 -2.02 0.52 -18.12
C PRO A 35 -3.32 0.10 -18.82
N SER A 36 -3.21 -0.45 -20.03
CA SER A 36 -4.35 -0.88 -20.85
C SER A 36 -5.27 -1.92 -20.16
N ARG A 37 -4.74 -2.64 -19.18
CA ARG A 37 -5.42 -3.64 -18.34
C ARG A 37 -5.60 -3.14 -16.91
N TRP A 38 -6.22 -1.96 -16.77
CA TRP A 38 -6.39 -1.27 -15.49
C TRP A 38 -7.08 -2.12 -14.41
N VAL A 39 -8.19 -2.77 -14.76
CA VAL A 39 -8.95 -3.61 -13.81
C VAL A 39 -8.12 -4.81 -13.37
N ASP A 40 -7.41 -5.46 -14.30
CA ASP A 40 -6.53 -6.57 -13.99
C ASP A 40 -5.36 -6.12 -13.11
N THR A 41 -4.84 -4.91 -13.31
CA THR A 41 -3.80 -4.30 -12.48
C THR A 41 -4.29 -4.06 -11.05
N LEU A 42 -5.53 -3.57 -10.88
CA LEU A 42 -6.17 -3.39 -9.58
C LEU A 42 -6.41 -4.74 -8.86
N ILE A 43 -6.83 -5.77 -9.59
CA ILE A 43 -7.03 -7.12 -9.03
C ILE A 43 -5.68 -7.72 -8.64
N ALA A 44 -4.68 -7.67 -9.53
CA ALA A 44 -3.33 -8.17 -9.25
C ALA A 44 -2.67 -7.45 -8.06
N THR A 45 -2.93 -6.15 -7.90
CA THR A 45 -2.53 -5.37 -6.72
C THR A 45 -3.08 -5.99 -5.44
N ALA A 46 -4.38 -6.28 -5.40
CA ALA A 46 -5.02 -6.93 -4.27
C ALA A 46 -4.53 -8.38 -4.06
N GLU A 47 -4.31 -9.14 -5.13
CA GLU A 47 -3.85 -10.54 -5.09
C GLU A 47 -2.40 -10.67 -4.59
N GLN A 48 -1.50 -9.79 -5.02
CA GLN A 48 -0.11 -9.75 -4.53
C GLN A 48 -0.08 -9.55 -3.00
N HIS A 49 -1.00 -8.74 -2.47
CA HIS A 49 -1.14 -8.57 -1.02
C HIS A 49 -1.63 -9.85 -0.34
N ILE A 50 -2.62 -10.55 -0.92
CA ILE A 50 -3.08 -11.84 -0.40
C ILE A 50 -1.93 -12.87 -0.40
N GLN A 51 -1.16 -12.94 -1.49
CA GLN A 51 -0.01 -13.84 -1.60
C GLN A 51 1.11 -13.48 -0.61
N PHE A 52 1.39 -12.20 -0.39
CA PHE A 52 2.38 -11.79 0.60
C PHE A 52 1.95 -12.18 2.03
N VAL A 53 0.68 -12.00 2.37
CA VAL A 53 0.15 -12.29 3.71
C VAL A 53 0.01 -13.79 3.98
N HIS A 54 -0.38 -14.56 2.96
CA HIS A 54 -0.76 -15.97 3.12
C HIS A 54 0.12 -16.96 2.33
N GLY A 55 1.17 -16.51 1.65
CA GLY A 55 1.98 -17.32 0.74
C GLY A 55 2.70 -18.49 1.41
N THR A 56 2.91 -18.42 2.71
CA THR A 56 3.51 -19.50 3.53
C THR A 56 2.47 -20.22 4.42
N ASP A 57 1.19 -19.82 4.35
CA ASP A 57 0.13 -20.44 5.14
C ASP A 57 -0.38 -21.71 4.43
N HIS A 58 -0.09 -22.86 5.03
CA HIS A 58 -0.50 -24.16 4.51
C HIS A 58 -2.02 -24.30 4.36
N LYS A 59 -2.83 -23.54 5.12
CA LYS A 59 -4.31 -23.54 4.99
C LYS A 59 -4.78 -22.78 3.76
N SER A 60 -3.98 -21.82 3.31
CA SER A 60 -4.26 -20.95 2.18
C SER A 60 -3.57 -21.42 0.90
N ALA A 61 -2.72 -22.45 0.97
CA ALA A 61 -1.90 -22.94 -0.13
C ALA A 61 -2.71 -23.19 -1.42
N ASN A 62 -3.84 -23.89 -1.34
CA ASN A 62 -4.69 -24.16 -2.50
C ASN A 62 -5.25 -22.88 -3.14
N PHE A 63 -5.60 -21.87 -2.33
CA PHE A 63 -6.09 -20.60 -2.84
C PHE A 63 -4.95 -19.79 -3.46
N ILE A 64 -3.78 -19.76 -2.80
CA ILE A 64 -2.58 -19.10 -3.33
C ILE A 64 -2.14 -19.72 -4.65
N ASP A 65 -2.18 -21.04 -4.79
CA ASP A 65 -1.81 -21.71 -6.04
C ASP A 65 -2.84 -21.44 -7.15
N GLN A 66 -4.12 -21.30 -6.81
CA GLN A 66 -5.14 -20.80 -7.77
C GLN A 66 -4.86 -19.35 -8.20
N LEU A 67 -4.46 -18.48 -7.28
CA LEU A 67 -4.09 -17.10 -7.61
C LEU A 67 -2.85 -17.05 -8.50
N LYS A 68 -1.84 -17.89 -8.22
CA LYS A 68 -0.66 -18.04 -9.11
C LYS A 68 -1.07 -18.48 -10.51
N GLY A 69 -1.91 -19.51 -10.62
CA GLY A 69 -2.38 -19.98 -11.93
C GLY A 69 -3.16 -18.92 -12.70
N LYS A 70 -4.03 -18.14 -12.03
CA LYS A 70 -4.71 -17.00 -12.67
C LYS A 70 -3.75 -15.90 -13.09
N ARG A 71 -2.72 -15.64 -12.29
CA ARG A 71 -1.66 -14.67 -12.60
C ARG A 71 -0.80 -15.12 -13.78
N GLU A 72 -0.46 -16.40 -13.87
CA GLU A 72 0.24 -16.98 -15.02
C GLU A 72 -0.59 -16.83 -16.29
N ILE A 73 -1.89 -17.14 -16.24
CA ILE A 73 -2.82 -16.90 -17.35
C ILE A 73 -2.90 -15.41 -17.70
N LEU A 74 -2.97 -14.53 -16.69
CA LEU A 74 -2.99 -13.09 -16.92
C LEU A 74 -1.68 -12.61 -17.55
N VAL A 75 -0.54 -13.13 -17.12
CA VAL A 75 0.78 -12.85 -17.69
C VAL A 75 0.83 -13.36 -19.13
N GLU A 76 0.37 -14.58 -19.43
CA GLU A 76 0.31 -15.16 -20.78
C GLU A 76 -0.60 -14.36 -21.71
N ILE A 77 -1.78 -13.93 -21.24
CA ILE A 77 -2.67 -13.01 -21.97
C ILE A 77 -1.98 -11.66 -22.23
N CYS A 78 -1.11 -11.23 -21.32
CA CYS A 78 -0.35 -9.99 -21.44
C CYS A 78 1.04 -10.15 -22.10
N GLU A 79 1.52 -11.37 -22.40
CA GLU A 79 2.87 -11.64 -22.92
C GLU A 79 3.08 -11.07 -24.32
N HIS A 80 2.01 -10.81 -25.07
CA HIS A 80 2.09 -10.03 -26.31
C HIS A 80 2.53 -8.57 -26.08
N HIS A 81 2.50 -8.07 -24.84
CA HIS A 81 2.93 -6.74 -24.43
C HIS A 81 3.72 -6.78 -23.10
N GLN A 82 4.90 -7.42 -23.06
CA GLN A 82 5.81 -7.43 -21.89
C GLN A 82 6.02 -6.04 -21.24
N ARG A 83 6.01 -4.97 -22.04
CA ARG A 83 6.07 -3.59 -21.55
C ARG A 83 4.88 -3.23 -20.65
N GLU A 84 3.67 -3.64 -20.99
CA GLU A 84 2.45 -3.33 -20.23
C GLU A 84 2.39 -4.09 -18.90
N VAL A 85 2.87 -5.34 -18.88
CA VAL A 85 3.04 -6.12 -17.65
C VAL A 85 3.99 -5.39 -16.69
N GLY A 86 5.14 -4.96 -17.20
CA GLY A 86 6.11 -4.19 -16.42
C GLY A 86 5.51 -2.91 -15.83
N ARG A 87 4.78 -2.13 -16.64
CA ARG A 87 4.10 -0.90 -16.17
C ARG A 87 3.09 -1.18 -15.06
N SER A 88 2.31 -2.25 -15.20
CA SER A 88 1.31 -2.64 -14.19
C SER A 88 1.98 -3.01 -12.85
N TYR A 89 3.10 -3.74 -12.90
CA TYR A 89 3.90 -4.05 -11.71
C TYR A 89 4.55 -2.81 -11.10
N SER A 90 5.14 -1.93 -11.90
CA SER A 90 5.76 -0.70 -11.39
C SER A 90 4.75 0.21 -10.72
N LEU A 91 3.50 0.27 -11.21
CA LEU A 91 2.45 1.01 -10.52
C LEU A 91 2.08 0.38 -9.17
N LEU A 92 1.98 -0.95 -9.11
CA LEU A 92 1.74 -1.68 -7.87
C LEU A 92 2.86 -1.42 -6.85
N GLU A 93 4.11 -1.55 -7.27
CA GLU A 93 5.29 -1.27 -6.43
C GLU A 93 5.28 0.17 -5.93
N PHE A 94 4.95 1.13 -6.80
CA PHE A 94 4.80 2.53 -6.41
C PHE A 94 3.74 2.73 -5.32
N CYS A 95 2.54 2.17 -5.51
CA CYS A 95 1.46 2.32 -4.54
C CYS A 95 1.78 1.62 -3.20
N ASP A 96 2.43 0.46 -3.25
CA ASP A 96 2.91 -0.27 -2.08
C ASP A 96 3.97 0.54 -1.32
N ALA A 97 5.02 1.00 -2.02
CA ALA A 97 6.08 1.82 -1.43
C ALA A 97 5.53 3.11 -0.81
N PHE A 98 4.65 3.82 -1.52
CA PHE A 98 4.06 5.07 -1.03
C PHE A 98 3.23 4.83 0.25
N SER A 99 2.36 3.82 0.24
CA SER A 99 1.53 3.49 1.41
C SER A 99 2.37 3.00 2.60
N LEU A 100 3.49 2.30 2.36
CA LEU A 100 4.44 1.92 3.41
C LEU A 100 5.09 3.15 4.05
N LEU A 101 5.58 4.10 3.27
CA LEU A 101 6.20 5.32 3.79
C LEU A 101 5.23 6.12 4.69
N ILE A 102 3.97 6.21 4.27
CA ILE A 102 2.90 6.84 5.06
C ILE A 102 2.67 6.07 6.36
N CYS A 103 2.43 4.76 6.27
CA CYS A 103 2.06 3.93 7.43
C CYS A 103 3.21 3.77 8.43
N GLN A 104 4.46 3.79 7.98
CA GLN A 104 5.65 3.71 8.84
C GLN A 104 6.02 5.07 9.46
N GLY A 105 5.33 6.16 9.09
CA GLY A 105 5.63 7.49 9.59
C GLY A 105 7.01 8.00 9.16
N LEU A 106 7.53 7.54 8.02
CA LEU A 106 8.86 7.91 7.51
C LEU A 106 8.89 9.27 6.79
N ILE A 107 7.79 10.03 6.89
CA ILE A 107 7.68 11.38 6.35
C ILE A 107 8.66 12.28 7.10
N GLN A 108 9.61 12.84 6.37
CA GLN A 108 10.66 13.66 6.96
C GLN A 108 10.11 15.02 7.43
N PRO A 109 10.59 15.55 8.57
CA PRO A 109 10.25 16.89 9.02
C PRO A 109 10.87 17.96 8.11
N GLU A 110 10.49 19.22 8.32
CA GLU A 110 11.08 20.40 7.65
C GLU A 110 10.99 20.36 6.12
N GLN A 111 9.90 19.80 5.57
CA GLN A 111 9.67 19.71 4.13
C GLN A 111 10.77 18.95 3.35
N ARG A 112 11.56 18.10 4.02
CA ARG A 112 12.57 17.29 3.33
C ARG A 112 11.91 16.27 2.42
N LYS A 113 12.44 16.16 1.21
CA LYS A 113 11.99 15.19 0.22
C LYS A 113 12.51 13.79 0.54
N ILE A 114 11.66 12.81 0.26
CA ILE A 114 11.97 11.39 0.30
C ILE A 114 11.50 10.75 -1.01
N GLU A 115 12.33 9.88 -1.57
CA GLU A 115 11.95 9.09 -2.74
C GLU A 115 10.88 8.06 -2.36
N ILE A 116 9.86 7.93 -3.19
CA ILE A 116 8.81 6.92 -3.08
C ILE A 116 9.27 5.65 -3.77
N SER A 117 9.38 5.73 -5.10
CA SER A 117 9.95 4.72 -6.01
C SER A 117 9.94 5.29 -7.43
N ASN A 118 10.40 4.50 -8.39
CA ASN A 118 10.06 4.74 -9.80
C ASN A 118 8.57 4.44 -10.04
N GLY A 119 7.91 5.27 -10.86
CA GLY A 119 6.56 5.04 -11.34
C GLY A 119 6.51 4.12 -12.58
N PRO A 120 5.31 3.85 -13.11
CA PRO A 120 5.12 3.05 -14.33
C PRO A 120 5.62 3.73 -15.62
N ASP A 121 6.05 4.98 -15.52
CA ASP A 121 6.75 5.75 -16.56
C ASP A 121 8.28 5.63 -16.46
N GLY A 122 8.80 4.95 -15.44
CA GLY A 122 10.23 4.79 -15.17
C GLY A 122 10.89 6.03 -14.55
N ILE A 123 10.10 7.02 -14.12
CA ILE A 123 10.60 8.24 -13.49
C ILE A 123 10.55 8.07 -11.97
N ALA A 124 11.56 8.58 -11.26
CA ALA A 124 11.56 8.62 -9.80
C ALA A 124 10.57 9.66 -9.28
N TYR A 125 9.73 9.23 -8.33
CA TYR A 125 8.78 10.09 -7.63
C TYR A 125 9.25 10.36 -6.22
N GLU A 126 9.06 11.59 -5.77
CA GLU A 126 9.40 12.04 -4.43
C GLU A 126 8.14 12.56 -3.72
N MET A 127 8.15 12.52 -2.40
CA MET A 127 7.19 13.24 -1.57
C MET A 127 7.87 14.06 -0.48
N HIS A 128 7.15 15.06 0.03
CA HIS A 128 7.49 15.74 1.28
C HIS A 128 6.22 16.19 2.02
N SER A 129 6.35 16.53 3.30
CA SER A 129 5.26 17.14 4.06
C SER A 129 5.23 18.65 3.87
N GLU A 130 4.04 19.22 3.71
CA GLU A 130 3.77 20.64 3.80
C GLU A 130 2.53 20.88 4.67
N GLY A 131 2.76 21.25 5.94
CA GLY A 131 1.68 21.29 6.94
C GLY A 131 1.03 19.91 7.09
N ASP A 132 -0.28 19.84 6.92
CA ASP A 132 -1.08 18.61 6.99
C ASP A 132 -1.23 17.89 5.63
N ARG A 133 -0.43 18.27 4.63
CA ARG A 133 -0.48 17.71 3.26
C ARG A 133 0.81 16.98 2.92
N LEU A 134 0.66 15.95 2.10
CA LEU A 134 1.77 15.29 1.42
C LEU A 134 1.81 15.77 -0.02
N ILE A 135 2.92 16.39 -0.39
CA ILE A 135 3.15 16.90 -1.72
C ILE A 135 3.96 15.88 -2.50
N VAL A 136 3.45 15.46 -3.67
CA VAL A 136 4.08 14.46 -4.54
C VAL A 136 4.59 15.11 -5.83
N SER A 137 5.82 14.77 -6.23
CA SER A 137 6.44 15.29 -7.45
C SER A 137 7.29 14.20 -8.14
N PRO A 138 7.13 13.96 -9.45
CA PRO A 138 6.09 14.50 -10.34
C PRO A 138 4.67 14.18 -9.86
N TRP A 139 3.64 14.88 -10.36
CA TRP A 139 2.25 14.63 -9.94
C TRP A 139 1.56 13.64 -10.88
N PRO A 140 1.24 12.41 -10.44
CA PRO A 140 0.72 11.37 -11.34
C PRO A 140 -0.81 11.25 -11.36
N PHE A 141 -1.54 12.05 -10.57
CA PHE A 141 -2.97 11.84 -10.33
C PHE A 141 -3.85 12.77 -11.18
N GLU A 142 -5.07 12.31 -11.45
CA GLU A 142 -6.05 13.03 -12.29
C GLU A 142 -6.50 14.36 -11.65
N VAL A 143 -6.67 14.36 -10.33
CA VAL A 143 -7.13 15.50 -9.54
C VAL A 143 -5.95 16.27 -8.96
N ASN A 144 -6.13 17.53 -8.58
CA ASN A 144 -5.06 18.32 -7.93
C ASN A 144 -4.78 17.89 -6.48
N SER A 145 -5.74 17.21 -5.84
CA SER A 145 -5.59 16.67 -4.50
C SER A 145 -6.68 15.65 -4.21
N PHE A 146 -6.41 14.73 -3.31
CA PHE A 146 -7.39 13.80 -2.75
C PHE A 146 -7.04 13.42 -1.32
N THR A 147 -8.01 12.85 -0.62
CA THR A 147 -7.82 12.33 0.74
C THR A 147 -7.89 10.82 0.69
N ALA A 148 -6.87 10.16 1.24
CA ALA A 148 -6.86 8.73 1.48
C ALA A 148 -6.90 8.44 2.98
N THR A 149 -7.32 7.23 3.33
CA THR A 149 -7.47 6.84 4.73
C THR A 149 -6.82 5.50 5.04
N TYR A 150 -6.37 5.33 6.29
CA TYR A 150 -5.91 4.05 6.82
C TYR A 150 -6.27 3.92 8.30
N GLU A 151 -6.30 2.69 8.80
CA GLU A 151 -6.69 2.37 10.17
C GLU A 151 -5.48 1.87 10.98
N SER A 152 -5.41 2.30 12.23
CA SER A 152 -4.50 1.73 13.22
C SER A 152 -5.22 1.34 14.51
N ARG A 153 -4.55 0.53 15.31
CA ARG A 153 -4.95 0.20 16.69
C ARG A 153 -3.75 0.38 17.60
N THR A 154 -3.97 0.88 18.82
CA THR A 154 -2.89 1.07 19.79
C THR A 154 -3.00 0.05 20.91
N LEU A 155 -1.92 -0.68 21.15
CA LEU A 155 -1.78 -1.58 22.29
C LEU A 155 -0.89 -0.94 23.34
N THR A 156 -1.43 -0.71 24.54
CA THR A 156 -0.70 -0.13 25.67
C THR A 156 0.20 -1.15 26.37
N ALA A 157 -0.18 -2.43 26.36
CA ALA A 157 0.65 -3.50 26.90
C ALA A 157 1.79 -3.86 25.93
N LEU A 158 3.01 -3.87 26.46
CA LEU A 158 4.26 -4.13 25.71
C LEU A 158 4.68 -5.60 25.71
N THR A 159 4.01 -6.45 26.51
CA THR A 159 4.31 -7.87 26.61
C THR A 159 3.01 -8.67 26.73
N TYR A 160 3.03 -9.90 26.20
CA TYR A 160 1.90 -10.82 26.20
C TYR A 160 2.39 -12.22 26.52
N SER A 161 1.60 -12.99 27.26
CA SER A 161 1.98 -14.35 27.69
C SER A 161 2.04 -15.34 26.53
N ASN A 162 1.23 -15.13 25.47
CA ASN A 162 1.21 -15.97 24.27
C ASN A 162 0.59 -15.21 23.08
N THR A 163 0.70 -15.81 21.89
CA THR A 163 0.17 -15.24 20.64
C THR A 163 -1.35 -15.09 20.63
N ALA A 164 -2.10 -15.92 21.36
CA ALA A 164 -3.57 -15.82 21.40
C ALA A 164 -4.01 -14.57 22.20
N ASP A 165 -3.33 -14.26 23.31
CA ASP A 165 -3.57 -13.04 24.08
C ASP A 165 -3.25 -11.79 23.25
N PHE A 166 -2.13 -11.80 22.52
CA PHE A 166 -1.77 -10.71 21.61
C PHE A 166 -2.83 -10.47 20.52
N ARG A 167 -3.33 -11.54 19.87
CA ARG A 167 -4.38 -11.41 18.86
C ARG A 167 -5.67 -10.84 19.43
N ARG A 168 -6.11 -11.33 20.60
CA ARG A 168 -7.30 -10.81 21.30
C ARG A 168 -7.13 -9.33 21.66
N ALA A 169 -5.94 -8.92 22.09
CA ALA A 169 -5.64 -7.52 22.38
C ALA A 169 -5.76 -6.66 21.12
N ILE A 170 -5.22 -7.11 19.98
CA ILE A 170 -5.40 -6.42 18.69
C ILE A 170 -6.89 -6.31 18.33
N GLU A 171 -7.61 -7.43 18.38
CA GLU A 171 -9.02 -7.52 17.96
C GLU A 171 -9.96 -6.65 18.81
N SER A 172 -9.66 -6.54 20.11
CA SER A 172 -10.45 -5.71 21.05
C SER A 172 -10.02 -4.25 21.11
N ALA A 173 -8.82 -3.91 20.65
CA ALA A 173 -8.34 -2.53 20.65
C ALA A 173 -9.18 -1.62 19.76
N LYS A 174 -9.39 -0.39 20.24
CA LYS A 174 -10.14 0.65 19.51
C LYS A 174 -9.44 0.95 18.18
N THR A 175 -10.24 0.97 17.11
CA THR A 175 -9.77 1.36 15.77
C THR A 175 -9.75 2.88 15.66
N VAL A 176 -8.65 3.42 15.14
CA VAL A 176 -8.45 4.83 14.84
C VAL A 176 -8.25 4.96 13.34
N THR A 177 -9.05 5.81 12.71
CA THR A 177 -8.92 6.14 11.28
C THR A 177 -8.08 7.40 11.13
N HIS A 178 -7.05 7.31 10.29
CA HIS A 178 -6.16 8.41 9.91
C HIS A 178 -6.53 8.89 8.52
N MET A 179 -6.45 10.19 8.30
CA MET A 179 -6.70 10.83 7.02
C MET A 179 -5.40 11.45 6.51
N VAL A 180 -5.10 11.22 5.24
CA VAL A 180 -3.89 11.72 4.59
C VAL A 180 -4.30 12.51 3.36
N ASN A 181 -3.94 13.79 3.33
CA ASN A 181 -4.23 14.67 2.21
C ASN A 181 -3.04 14.67 1.25
N ILE A 182 -3.22 14.12 0.07
CA ILE A 182 -2.20 14.03 -0.97
C ILE A 182 -2.52 15.10 -2.01
N ALA A 183 -1.55 15.97 -2.31
CA ALA A 183 -1.78 17.15 -3.14
C ALA A 183 -0.61 17.43 -4.09
N LYS A 184 -0.94 18.09 -5.19
CA LYS A 184 0.04 18.70 -6.08
C LYS A 184 0.69 19.90 -5.37
N ALA A 185 1.97 20.13 -5.66
CA ALA A 185 2.70 21.32 -5.23
C ALA A 185 2.04 22.62 -5.72
#